data_AF-A0A418GIY6-F1
#
_entry.id   AF-A0A418GIY6-F1
#
_cell.length_a   1.000
_cell.length_b   1.000
_cell.length_c   1.000
_cell.angle_alpha   90.00
_cell.angle_beta   90.00
_cell.angle_gamma   90.00
#
_symmetry.space_group_name_H-M   'P 1'
#
loop_
_entity.id
_entity.type
_entity.pdbx_description
1 polymer ?
#
loop_
_entity_poly.entity_id
_entity_poly.type
_entity_poly.pdbx_seq_one_letter_code
_entity_poly.pdbx_strand_id
1 'polypeptide(L)' 'MAIERTFSIIKPNAVAKNVIGSIFARFEAAGFKIVGTKMLHLTVEQARGFYAEHDGKPF' A
#
# COMPACT_ATOMS: atom_id res chain seq x y z
N MET A 1 -8.79 18.27 -14.92
CA MET A 1 -9.21 17.09 -14.13
C MET A 1 -9.26 17.49 -12.66
N ALA A 2 -10.13 16.87 -11.87
CA ALA A 2 -10.17 17.08 -10.42
C ALA A 2 -8.94 16.44 -9.75
N ILE A 3 -8.60 16.89 -8.54
CA ILE A 3 -7.56 16.26 -7.72
C ILE A 3 -8.14 14.95 -7.17
N GLU A 4 -7.52 13.84 -7.53
CA GLU A 4 -7.88 12.50 -7.04
C GLU A 4 -6.96 12.04 -5.91
N ARG A 5 -7.44 11.05 -5.15
CA ARG A 5 -6.65 10.36 -4.13
C ARG A 5 -6.77 8.87 -4.36
N THR A 6 -5.64 8.18 -4.23
CA THR A 6 -5.59 6.73 -4.30
C THR A 6 -4.88 6.17 -3.08
N PHE A 7 -5.10 4.90 -2.83
CA PHE A 7 -4.49 4.16 -1.73
C PHE A 7 -3.40 3.23 -2.26
N SER A 8 -2.28 3.16 -1.54
CA SER A 8 -1.13 2.32 -1.89
C SER A 8 -0.65 1.56 -0.65
N ILE A 9 -0.35 0.26 -0.83
CA ILE A 9 0.24 -0.60 0.19
C ILE A 9 1.65 -1.00 -0.22
N ILE A 10 2.62 -0.73 0.63
CA ILE A 10 3.95 -1.36 0.57
C ILE A 10 3.86 -2.69 1.33
N LYS A 11 3.84 -3.81 0.59
CA LYS A 11 3.66 -5.16 1.14
C LYS A 11 4.85 -5.58 2.04
N PRO A 12 4.67 -6.58 2.95
CA PRO A 12 5.69 -6.98 3.93
C PRO A 12 7.05 -7.35 3.32
N ASN A 13 7.07 -7.94 2.12
CA ASN A 13 8.29 -8.29 1.41
C ASN A 13 9.13 -7.07 1.00
N ALA A 14 8.52 -5.94 0.66
CA ALA A 14 9.23 -4.71 0.33
C ALA A 14 9.72 -3.99 1.61
N VAL A 15 8.92 -4.04 2.68
CA VAL A 15 9.33 -3.56 4.01
C VAL A 15 10.57 -4.31 4.49
N ALA A 16 10.57 -5.65 4.42
CA ALA A 16 11.70 -6.49 4.82
C ALA A 16 12.99 -6.24 4.02
N LYS A 17 12.86 -5.70 2.80
CA LYS A 17 14.00 -5.31 1.95
C LYS A 17 14.52 -3.90 2.24
N ASN A 18 13.93 -3.16 3.19
CA ASN A 18 14.29 -1.79 3.54
C ASN A 18 14.23 -0.78 2.36
N VAL A 19 13.31 -1.00 1.41
CA VAL A 19 13.17 -0.15 0.20
C VAL A 19 12.00 0.85 0.25
N ILE A 20 11.44 1.12 1.44
CA ILE A 20 10.28 2.02 1.61
C ILE A 20 10.57 3.42 1.03
N GLY A 21 11.72 4.00 1.39
CA GLY A 21 12.12 5.33 0.92
C GLY A 21 12.24 5.41 -0.60
N SER A 22 12.81 4.38 -1.23
CA SER A 22 12.93 4.30 -2.69
C SER A 22 11.57 4.25 -3.39
N ILE A 23 10.58 3.60 -2.77
CA ILE A 23 9.20 3.56 -3.30
C ILE A 23 8.53 4.93 -3.17
N PHE A 24 8.72 5.62 -2.03
CA PHE A 24 8.19 6.99 -1.84
C PHE A 24 8.79 7.96 -2.84
N ALA A 25 10.12 7.93 -3.01
CA ALA A 25 10.83 8.75 -3.97
C ALA A 25 10.29 8.57 -5.40
N ARG A 26 9.88 7.35 -5.77
CA ARG A 26 9.25 7.10 -7.07
C ARG A 26 7.89 7.78 -7.23
N PHE A 27 7.06 7.81 -6.18
CA PHE A 27 5.78 8.52 -6.22
C PHE A 27 5.99 10.03 -6.34
N GLU A 28 6.90 10.58 -5.55
CA GLU A 28 7.22 12.01 -5.55
C GLU A 28 7.83 12.46 -6.89
N ALA A 29 8.76 11.68 -7.45
CA ALA A 29 9.35 11.93 -8.77
C ALA A 29 8.31 11.86 -9.91
N ALA A 30 7.24 11.09 -9.75
CA ALA A 30 6.13 11.04 -10.69
C ALA A 30 5.10 12.18 -10.49
N GLY A 31 5.35 13.10 -9.54
CA GLY A 31 4.48 14.25 -9.26
C GLY A 31 3.33 13.95 -8.31
N PHE A 32 3.27 12.76 -7.69
CA PHE A 32 2.27 12.46 -6.67
C PHE A 32 2.68 13.07 -5.32
N LYS A 33 1.69 13.51 -4.56
CA LYS A 33 1.87 13.95 -3.17
C LYS A 33 1.42 12.85 -2.22
N ILE A 34 2.32 12.41 -1.33
CA ILE A 34 1.94 11.54 -0.22
C ILE A 34 1.21 12.39 0.83
N VAL A 35 -0.10 12.19 0.97
CA VAL A 35 -0.96 12.99 1.86
C VAL A 35 -1.19 12.35 3.24
N GLY A 36 -0.75 11.11 3.44
CA GLY A 36 -0.84 10.39 4.70
C GLY A 36 -0.18 9.03 4.63
N THR A 37 0.39 8.58 5.75
CA THR A 37 1.06 7.28 5.87
C THR A 37 0.73 6.64 7.21
N LYS A 38 0.73 5.30 7.25
CA LYS A 38 0.58 4.54 8.49
C LYS A 38 1.31 3.21 8.34
N MET A 39 2.22 2.89 9.27
CA MET A 39 2.85 1.57 9.35
C MET A 39 2.03 0.68 10.28
N LEU A 40 1.67 -0.50 9.79
CA LEU A 40 0.85 -1.46 10.52
C LEU A 40 1.34 -2.88 10.24
N HIS A 41 1.26 -3.73 11.25
CA HIS A 41 1.17 -5.17 11.06
C HIS A 41 -0.32 -5.52 11.04
N LEU A 42 -0.86 -5.88 9.87
CA LEU A 42 -2.28 -6.20 9.76
C LEU A 42 -2.59 -7.50 10.50
N THR A 43 -3.70 -7.53 11.25
CA THR A 43 -4.24 -8.79 11.73
C THR A 43 -4.80 -9.62 10.57
N VAL A 44 -5.03 -10.91 10.80
CA VAL A 44 -5.61 -11.79 9.77
C VAL A 44 -6.99 -11.29 9.34
N GLU A 45 -7.80 -10.81 10.27
CA GLU A 45 -9.14 -10.28 10.03
C GLU A 45 -9.08 -9.01 9.17
N GLN A 46 -8.12 -8.12 9.45
CA GLN A 46 -7.91 -6.92 8.65
C GLN A 46 -7.46 -7.25 7.23
N ALA A 47 -6.54 -8.19 7.07
CA ALA A 47 -6.07 -8.62 5.75
C ALA A 47 -7.19 -9.29 4.94
N ARG A 48 -7.99 -10.15 5.56
CA ARG A 48 -9.18 -10.78 4.94
C ARG A 48 -10.22 -9.75 4.53
N GLY A 49 -10.53 -8.79 5.40
CA GLY A 49 -11.45 -7.71 5.07
C GLY A 49 -10.98 -6.88 3.88
N PHE A 50 -9.66 -6.62 3.79
CA PHE A 50 -9.09 -5.87 2.68
C PHE A 50 -9.15 -6.64 1.34
N TYR A 51 -8.91 -7.94 1.35
CA TYR A 51 -8.95 -8.80 0.16
C TYR A 51 -10.26 -9.59 0.03
N ALA A 52 -11.37 -9.11 0.59
CA ALA A 52 -12.64 -9.83 0.58
C ALA A 52 -13.16 -10.13 -0.85
N GLU A 53 -12.82 -9.27 -1.82
CA GLU A 53 -13.11 -9.50 -3.25
C GLU A 53 -12.36 -10.68 -3.88
N HIS A 54 -11.42 -11.28 -3.14
CA HIS A 54 -10.67 -12.47 -3.54
C HIS A 54 -11.07 -13.71 -2.74
N ASP A 55 -12.09 -13.62 -1.89
CA ASP A 55 -12.56 -14.77 -1.14
C ASP A 55 -13.01 -15.91 -2.08
N GLY A 56 -12.61 -17.14 -1.73
CA GLY A 56 -12.83 -18.34 -2.55
C GLY A 56 -11.95 -18.47 -3.80
N LYS A 57 -11.05 -17.52 -4.09
CA LYS A 57 -10.04 -17.67 -5.15
C LYS A 57 -8.87 -18.54 -4.66
N PRO A 58 -8.13 -19.21 -5.56
CA PRO A 58 -7.10 -20.18 -5.17
C PRO A 58 -5.80 -19.57 -4.61
N PHE A 59 -5.76 -18.24 -4.42
CA PHE A 59 -4.56 -17.49 -4.03
C PHE A 59 -4.83 -16.60 -2.82
#